data_AF-A0A7I7SFT6-F1
#
_entry.id   AF-A0A7I7SFT6-F1
#
_cell.length_a   1.000
_cell.length_b   1.000
_cell.length_c   1.000
_cell.angle_alpha   90.00
_cell.angle_beta   90.00
_cell.angle_gamma   90.00
#
_symmetry.space_group_name_H-M   'P 1'
#
loop_
_entity.id
_entity.type
_entity.pdbx_description
1 polymer ?
#
loop_
_entity_poly.entity_id
_entity_poly.type
_entity_poly.pdbx_seq_one_letter_code
_entity_poly.pdbx_strand_id
1 'polypeptide(L)'
;MEHGQALAAKRAVIPRRIGFIVLSAVGSATAVVGCVFHPRLAAPWVWLLVLGGLVCAAAGFVGARAATARMRYQVKQSRPRFVLMIAVMPASTLVISWLYGTVAAASGPSSLAVALLTPMALLAMFATTLNTESLFDGDADGVRFLMRGLQWRRTRIPWDDVEAIVLSSCARPDRLEIAVRTRSDAVPWERRRIVVARKLVSLDGLGWAMNQSGRDDIALLSHTAGGISLLGYSNAWARSIARYPSAAPDPAAA
;
A
#
# COMPACT_ATOMS: atom_id res chain seq x y z
N MET A 1 -16.70 -8.65 -12.63
CA MET A 1 -16.47 -7.24 -12.96
C MET A 1 -15.55 -7.23 -14.16
N GLU A 2 -16.02 -6.68 -15.28
CA GLU A 2 -15.26 -6.67 -16.54
C GLU A 2 -14.14 -5.63 -16.51
N HIS A 3 -13.05 -5.87 -17.24
CA HIS A 3 -11.88 -4.99 -17.31
C HIS A 3 -12.19 -3.50 -17.49
N GLY A 4 -13.14 -3.17 -18.38
CA GLY A 4 -13.56 -1.79 -18.62
C GLY A 4 -14.13 -1.11 -17.36
N GLN A 5 -14.89 -1.84 -16.54
CA GLN A 5 -15.43 -1.33 -15.27
C GLN A 5 -14.31 -1.10 -14.24
N ALA A 6 -13.30 -1.99 -14.20
CA ALA A 6 -12.18 -1.85 -13.29
C ALA A 6 -11.27 -0.66 -13.66
N LEU A 7 -11.00 -0.44 -14.95
CA LEU A 7 -10.27 0.74 -15.42
C LEU A 7 -11.04 2.04 -15.21
N ALA A 8 -12.36 2.04 -15.46
CA ALA A 8 -13.21 3.21 -15.22
C ALA A 8 -13.23 3.57 -13.72
N ALA A 9 -13.38 2.58 -12.84
CA ALA A 9 -13.30 2.77 -11.39
C ALA A 9 -11.93 3.34 -10.96
N LYS A 10 -10.83 2.83 -11.52
CA LYS A 10 -9.48 3.36 -11.28
C LYS A 10 -9.37 4.82 -11.71
N ARG A 11 -9.77 5.14 -12.94
CA ARG A 11 -9.73 6.51 -13.50
C ARG A 11 -10.55 7.50 -12.68
N ALA A 12 -11.71 7.10 -12.15
CA ALA A 12 -12.53 7.94 -11.28
C ALA A 12 -11.88 8.24 -9.91
N VAL A 13 -10.99 7.38 -9.43
CA VAL A 13 -10.36 7.50 -8.10
C VAL A 13 -9.03 8.27 -8.17
N ILE A 14 -8.32 8.26 -9.30
CA ILE A 14 -7.08 9.02 -9.51
C ILE A 14 -7.19 10.51 -9.13
N PRO A 15 -8.16 11.30 -9.62
CA PRO A 15 -8.23 12.73 -9.29
C PRO A 15 -8.48 12.95 -7.80
N ARG A 16 -9.29 12.08 -7.16
CA ARG A 16 -9.52 12.13 -5.70
C ARG A 16 -8.24 11.85 -4.93
N ARG A 17 -7.45 10.84 -5.34
CA ARG A 17 -6.16 10.56 -4.72
C ARG A 17 -5.22 11.75 -4.85
N ILE A 18 -5.11 12.35 -6.04
CA ILE A 18 -4.26 13.52 -6.26
C ILE A 18 -4.71 14.67 -5.36
N GLY A 19 -6.03 14.95 -5.29
CA GLY A 19 -6.59 15.95 -4.40
C GLY A 19 -6.23 15.72 -2.94
N PHE A 20 -6.30 14.47 -2.45
CA PHE A 20 -5.90 14.13 -1.09
C PHE A 20 -4.38 14.26 -0.85
N ILE A 21 -3.55 13.96 -1.84
CA ILE A 21 -2.09 14.17 -1.75
C ILE A 21 -1.78 15.67 -1.67
N VAL A 22 -2.42 16.48 -2.52
CA VAL A 22 -2.26 17.94 -2.50
C VAL A 22 -2.74 18.52 -1.17
N LEU A 23 -3.90 18.09 -0.68
CA LEU A 23 -4.40 18.49 0.64
C LEU A 23 -3.41 18.13 1.75
N SER A 24 -2.80 16.94 1.68
CA SER A 24 -1.81 16.51 2.65
C SER A 24 -0.55 17.39 2.61
N ALA A 25 -0.06 17.67 1.40
CA ALA A 25 1.10 18.51 1.15
C ALA A 25 0.90 19.95 1.65
N VAL A 26 -0.24 20.56 1.30
CA VAL A 26 -0.61 21.92 1.72
C VAL A 26 -0.78 21.97 3.23
N GLY A 27 -1.45 20.99 3.84
CA GLY A 27 -1.59 20.90 5.29
C GLY A 27 -0.23 20.83 6.01
N SER A 28 0.67 19.98 5.53
CA SER A 28 2.03 19.88 6.08
C SER A 28 2.82 21.18 5.91
N ALA A 29 2.75 21.83 4.75
CA ALA A 29 3.43 23.11 4.52
C ALA A 29 2.90 24.20 5.46
N THR A 30 1.59 24.32 5.61
CA THR A 30 0.95 25.29 6.52
C THR A 30 1.38 25.05 7.98
N ALA A 31 1.45 23.79 8.40
CA ALA A 31 1.92 23.45 9.75
C ALA A 31 3.39 23.86 9.97
N VAL A 32 4.27 23.58 8.99
CA VAL A 32 5.69 23.98 9.04
C VAL A 32 5.82 25.51 9.09
N VAL A 33 5.09 26.23 8.24
CA VAL A 33 5.09 27.71 8.23
C VAL A 33 4.64 28.25 9.58
N GLY A 34 3.57 27.70 10.17
CA GLY A 34 3.12 28.07 11.52
C GLY A 34 4.19 27.83 12.58
N CYS A 35 4.95 26.74 12.49
CA CYS A 35 6.07 26.46 13.38
C CYS A 35 7.26 27.41 13.18
N VAL A 36 7.50 27.94 11.97
CA VAL A 36 8.58 28.92 11.72
C VAL A 36 8.30 30.27 12.38
N PHE A 37 7.03 30.65 12.53
CA PHE A 37 6.62 31.83 13.31
C PHE A 37 6.67 31.60 14.84
N HIS A 38 7.45 30.62 15.30
CA HIS A 38 7.65 30.20 16.70
C HIS A 38 7.70 31.33 17.75
N PRO A 39 8.47 32.44 17.56
CA PRO A 39 8.51 33.50 18.56
C PRO A 39 7.18 34.27 18.75
N ARG A 40 6.18 34.04 17.88
CA ARG A 40 4.82 34.58 17.98
C ARG A 40 3.77 33.52 18.34
N LEU A 41 4.16 32.31 18.77
CA LEU A 41 3.24 31.23 19.20
C LEU A 41 2.34 31.61 20.39
N ALA A 42 2.54 32.77 21.02
CA ALA A 42 1.59 33.35 21.96
C ALA A 42 0.28 33.81 21.28
N ALA A 43 0.28 34.03 19.95
CA ALA A 43 -0.89 34.47 19.23
C ALA A 43 -1.76 33.27 18.80
N PRO A 44 -3.06 33.24 19.15
CA PRO A 44 -3.94 32.09 18.94
C PRO A 44 -4.11 31.71 17.45
N TRP A 45 -3.94 32.65 16.53
CA TRP A 45 -4.02 32.37 15.09
C TRP A 45 -2.88 31.47 14.58
N VAL A 46 -1.70 31.50 15.21
CA VAL A 46 -0.56 30.64 14.85
C VAL A 46 -0.88 29.18 15.20
N TRP A 47 -1.54 28.95 16.34
CA TRP A 47 -2.03 27.62 16.72
C TRP A 47 -3.11 27.10 15.77
N LEU A 48 -4.01 27.96 15.30
CA LEU A 48 -5.00 27.59 14.28
C LEU A 48 -4.34 27.17 12.97
N LEU A 49 -3.26 27.84 12.54
CA LEU A 49 -2.49 27.44 11.35
C LEU A 49 -1.78 26.09 11.54
N VAL A 50 -1.11 25.89 12.68
CA VAL A 50 -0.40 24.64 12.96
C VAL A 50 -1.37 23.47 13.07
N LEU A 51 -2.39 23.58 13.93
CA LEU A 51 -3.37 22.52 14.15
C LEU A 51 -4.23 22.29 12.91
N GLY A 52 -4.69 23.35 12.25
CA GLY A 52 -5.44 23.26 11.00
C GLY A 52 -4.63 22.60 9.88
N GLY A 53 -3.35 22.96 9.76
CA GLY A 53 -2.41 22.33 8.83
C GLY A 53 -2.22 20.83 9.11
N LEU A 54 -2.01 20.45 10.37
CA LEU A 54 -1.87 19.04 10.77
C LEU A 54 -3.15 18.24 10.52
N VAL A 55 -4.33 18.80 10.81
CA VAL A 55 -5.62 18.13 10.54
C VAL A 55 -5.81 17.94 9.04
N CYS A 56 -5.52 18.95 8.21
CA CYS A 56 -5.57 18.81 6.75
C CYS A 56 -4.56 17.77 6.26
N ALA A 57 -3.35 17.76 6.82
CA ALA A 57 -2.31 16.78 6.50
C ALA A 57 -2.78 15.34 6.75
N ALA A 58 -3.36 15.11 7.94
CA ALA A 58 -3.88 13.81 8.37
C ALA A 58 -5.10 13.38 7.54
N ALA A 59 -6.06 14.29 7.29
CA ALA A 59 -7.23 14.02 6.46
C ALA A 59 -6.82 13.66 5.02
N GLY A 60 -5.88 14.42 4.44
CA GLY A 60 -5.28 14.12 3.15
C GLY A 60 -4.59 12.75 3.12
N PHE A 61 -3.86 12.38 4.18
CA PHE A 61 -3.22 11.06 4.30
C PHE A 61 -4.25 9.93 4.32
N VAL A 62 -5.26 10.02 5.19
CA VAL A 62 -6.31 9.01 5.32
C VAL A 62 -7.09 8.88 4.01
N GLY A 63 -7.43 10.01 3.37
CA GLY A 63 -8.13 10.04 2.08
C GLY A 63 -7.30 9.42 0.94
N ALA A 64 -6.01 9.77 0.84
CA ALA A 64 -5.12 9.21 -0.18
C ALA A 64 -4.91 7.70 0.00
N ARG A 65 -4.82 7.24 1.26
CA ARG A 65 -4.74 5.82 1.62
C ARG A 65 -6.02 5.08 1.22
N ALA A 66 -7.18 5.64 1.55
CA ALA A 66 -8.47 5.06 1.20
C ALA A 66 -8.68 5.00 -0.32
N ALA A 67 -8.27 6.05 -1.05
CA ALA A 67 -8.30 6.09 -2.49
C ALA A 67 -7.36 5.04 -3.12
N THR A 68 -6.15 4.88 -2.57
CA THR A 68 -5.18 3.87 -3.05
C THR A 68 -5.71 2.46 -2.85
N ALA A 69 -6.36 2.17 -1.72
CA ALA A 69 -6.97 0.87 -1.44
C ALA A 69 -8.12 0.51 -2.41
N ARG A 70 -8.72 1.49 -3.09
CA ARG A 70 -9.77 1.27 -4.11
C ARG A 70 -9.21 1.05 -5.52
N MET A 71 -7.96 1.43 -5.76
CA MET A 71 -7.33 1.27 -7.08
C MET A 71 -6.49 0.00 -7.18
N ARG A 72 -6.08 -0.56 -6.04
CA ARG A 72 -5.18 -1.69 -6.00
C ARG A 72 -5.59 -2.71 -4.95
N TYR A 73 -5.40 -3.98 -5.28
CA TYR A 73 -5.54 -5.04 -4.30
C TYR A 73 -4.23 -5.21 -3.57
N GLN A 74 -4.28 -5.02 -2.25
CA GLN A 74 -3.10 -5.03 -1.41
C GLN A 74 -3.25 -6.05 -0.29
N VAL A 75 -2.31 -6.98 -0.20
CA VAL A 75 -2.14 -7.78 1.02
C VAL A 75 -1.20 -7.02 1.93
N LYS A 76 -1.77 -6.34 2.93
CA LYS A 76 -1.02 -5.47 3.84
C LYS A 76 -0.28 -6.28 4.89
N GLN A 77 0.90 -5.84 5.29
CA GLN A 77 1.57 -6.43 6.43
C GLN A 77 0.77 -6.14 7.72
N SER A 78 0.42 -7.18 8.49
CA SER A 78 -0.03 -6.94 9.87
C SER A 78 1.20 -6.52 10.68
N ARG A 79 1.15 -5.36 11.35
CA ARG A 79 1.69 -5.12 12.71
C ARG A 79 1.83 -3.64 13.11
N PRO A 80 1.81 -3.37 14.44
CA PRO A 80 1.87 -2.05 15.08
C PRO A 80 3.09 -1.19 14.75
N ARG A 81 4.16 -1.70 14.14
CA ARG A 81 5.29 -0.88 13.68
C ARG A 81 4.89 0.16 12.64
N PHE A 82 3.85 -0.14 11.86
CA PHE A 82 3.28 0.81 10.91
C PHE A 82 2.50 1.93 11.62
N VAL A 83 1.72 1.60 12.65
CA VAL A 83 1.06 2.58 13.53
C VAL A 83 2.10 3.40 14.29
N LEU A 84 3.18 2.76 14.75
CA LEU A 84 4.32 3.42 15.37
C LEU A 84 5.01 4.37 14.39
N MET A 85 5.23 4.00 13.13
CA MET A 85 5.73 4.95 12.12
C MET A 85 4.76 6.11 11.93
N ILE A 86 3.46 5.86 11.78
CA ILE A 86 2.46 6.94 11.64
C ILE A 86 2.41 7.85 12.87
N ALA A 87 2.63 7.34 14.08
CA ALA A 87 2.59 8.14 15.31
C ALA A 87 3.92 8.87 15.58
N VAL A 88 5.05 8.18 15.35
CA VAL A 88 6.40 8.70 15.59
C VAL A 88 6.79 9.72 14.53
N MET A 89 6.36 9.58 13.27
CA MET A 89 6.79 10.47 12.18
C MET A 89 6.26 11.91 12.29
N PRO A 90 4.97 12.18 12.58
CA PRO A 90 4.47 13.52 12.84
C PRO A 90 5.10 14.12 14.10
N ALA A 91 5.26 13.30 15.15
CA ALA A 91 5.91 13.72 16.39
C ALA A 91 7.37 14.09 16.17
N SER A 92 8.14 13.28 15.45
CA SER A 92 9.54 13.57 15.13
C SER A 92 9.67 14.77 14.20
N THR A 93 8.75 14.95 13.25
CA THR A 93 8.79 16.11 12.37
C THR A 93 8.41 17.39 13.10
N LEU A 94 7.46 17.34 14.03
CA LEU A 94 7.15 18.46 14.93
C LEU A 94 8.34 18.79 15.84
N VAL A 95 8.98 17.79 16.42
CA VAL A 95 10.18 17.97 17.26
C VAL A 95 11.33 18.54 16.44
N ILE A 96 11.61 18.01 15.25
CA ILE A 96 12.65 18.53 14.34
C ILE A 96 12.30 19.96 13.93
N SER A 97 11.07 20.24 13.52
CA SER A 97 10.64 21.59 13.14
C SER A 97 10.74 22.58 14.30
N TRP A 98 10.45 22.12 15.53
CA TRP A 98 10.60 22.92 16.75
C TRP A 98 12.07 23.18 17.08
N LEU A 99 12.92 22.14 17.06
CA LEU A 99 14.36 22.24 17.31
C LEU A 99 15.07 23.11 16.25
N TYR A 100 14.62 23.04 15.00
CA TYR A 100 15.16 23.89 13.94
C TYR A 100 14.60 25.31 14.00
N GLY A 101 13.34 25.51 14.41
CA GLY A 101 12.78 26.85 14.63
C GLY A 101 13.56 27.62 15.69
N THR A 102 13.99 26.94 16.77
CA THR A 102 14.83 27.55 17.81
C THR A 102 16.26 27.83 17.34
N VAL A 103 16.85 26.96 16.50
CA VAL A 103 18.19 27.18 15.91
C VAL A 103 18.18 28.25 14.80
N ALA A 104 17.13 28.30 13.99
CA ALA A 104 16.93 29.29 12.93
C ALA A 104 16.74 30.70 13.50
N ALA A 105 16.03 30.83 14.63
CA ALA A 105 15.91 32.08 15.37
C ALA A 105 17.27 32.61 15.87
N ALA A 106 18.28 31.73 16.00
CA ALA A 106 19.63 32.06 16.42
C ALA A 106 20.62 32.32 15.26
N SER A 107 20.28 32.02 14.00
CA SER A 107 21.28 31.93 12.90
C SER A 107 20.98 32.73 11.61
N GLY A 108 19.90 33.53 11.56
CA GLY A 108 19.64 34.44 10.43
C GLY A 108 19.04 33.76 9.18
N PRO A 109 19.13 34.38 7.98
CA PRO A 109 18.30 34.07 6.79
C PRO A 109 18.49 32.68 6.14
N SER A 110 19.32 31.81 6.71
CA SER A 110 19.44 30.39 6.36
C SER A 110 18.20 29.53 6.69
N SER A 111 17.20 30.11 7.35
CA SER A 111 15.94 29.47 7.78
C SER A 111 14.98 29.09 6.65
N LEU A 112 15.07 29.74 5.49
CA LEU A 112 14.11 29.57 4.38
C LEU A 112 14.35 28.27 3.59
N ALA A 113 15.61 27.87 3.42
CA ALA A 113 15.96 26.59 2.79
C ALA A 113 15.47 25.41 3.63
N VAL A 114 15.59 25.51 4.97
CA VAL A 114 15.14 24.48 5.91
C VAL A 114 13.60 24.39 5.96
N ALA A 115 12.91 25.53 5.89
CA ALA A 115 11.45 25.60 5.80
C ALA A 115 10.90 24.93 4.51
N LEU A 116 11.67 24.91 3.42
CA LEU A 116 11.29 24.25 2.16
C LEU A 116 11.67 22.76 2.14
N LEU A 117 12.80 22.38 2.74
CA LEU A 117 13.27 20.99 2.78
C LEU A 117 12.40 20.09 3.66
N THR A 118 11.86 20.61 4.75
CA THR A 118 11.04 19.86 5.72
C THR A 118 9.72 19.33 5.12
N PRO A 119 8.87 20.14 4.45
CA PRO A 119 7.66 19.64 3.80
C PRO A 119 7.98 18.72 2.62
N MET A 120 9.09 18.94 1.90
CA MET A 120 9.55 18.02 0.85
C MET A 120 9.97 16.66 1.41
N ALA A 121 10.69 16.63 2.53
CA ALA A 121 11.04 15.39 3.22
C ALA A 121 9.80 14.66 3.74
N LEU A 122 8.84 15.37 4.32
CA LEU A 122 7.54 14.82 4.72
C LEU A 122 6.78 14.22 3.54
N LEU A 123 6.72 14.92 2.41
CA LEU A 123 6.05 14.45 1.20
C LEU A 123 6.75 13.20 0.61
N ALA A 124 8.08 13.18 0.60
CA ALA A 124 8.85 12.02 0.18
C ALA A 124 8.62 10.81 1.12
N MET A 125 8.54 11.06 2.43
CA MET A 125 8.22 10.02 3.42
C MET A 125 6.76 9.55 3.32
N PHE A 126 5.82 10.44 3.00
CA PHE A 126 4.43 10.13 2.69
C PHE A 126 4.33 9.21 1.46
N ALA A 127 5.05 9.55 0.39
CA ALA A 127 5.06 8.77 -0.84
C ALA A 127 5.70 7.38 -0.64
N THR A 128 6.73 7.28 0.21
CA THR A 128 7.36 5.99 0.52
C THR A 128 6.47 5.12 1.41
N THR A 129 5.85 5.66 2.46
CA THR A 129 4.95 4.91 3.37
C THR A 129 3.75 4.32 2.64
N LEU A 130 3.07 5.08 1.79
CA LEU A 130 1.96 4.55 0.98
C LEU A 130 2.37 3.40 0.05
N ASN A 131 3.65 3.32 -0.31
CA ASN A 131 4.17 2.29 -1.22
C ASN A 131 4.85 1.11 -0.50
N THR A 132 5.15 1.19 0.81
CA THR A 132 5.87 0.13 1.55
C THR A 132 4.96 -0.83 2.32
N GLU A 133 3.65 -0.55 2.39
CA GLU A 133 2.70 -1.35 3.20
C GLU A 133 2.27 -2.69 2.58
N SER A 134 2.39 -2.83 1.26
CA SER A 134 1.89 -3.99 0.53
C SER A 134 2.96 -5.07 0.39
N LEU A 135 2.67 -6.26 0.93
CA LEU A 135 3.43 -7.49 0.69
C LEU A 135 3.18 -8.02 -0.74
N PHE A 136 1.95 -7.85 -1.19
CA PHE A 136 1.47 -8.12 -2.55
C PHE A 136 0.65 -6.92 -3.01
N ASP A 137 0.89 -6.43 -4.23
CA ASP A 137 0.14 -5.36 -4.87
C ASP A 137 -0.28 -5.80 -6.27
N GLY A 138 -1.58 -5.85 -6.54
CA GLY A 138 -2.14 -6.07 -7.87
C GLY A 138 -2.82 -4.79 -8.35
N ASP A 139 -2.34 -4.25 -9.47
CA ASP A 139 -2.90 -3.08 -10.16
C ASP A 139 -2.96 -3.37 -11.67
N ALA A 140 -3.58 -2.49 -12.47
CA ALA A 140 -3.71 -2.63 -13.92
C ALA A 140 -2.37 -2.80 -14.65
N ASP A 141 -1.25 -2.37 -14.04
CA ASP A 141 0.06 -2.45 -14.68
C ASP A 141 0.84 -3.72 -14.32
N GLY A 142 0.27 -4.64 -13.55
CA GLY A 142 0.87 -5.92 -13.18
C GLY A 142 0.79 -6.25 -11.69
N VAL A 143 1.48 -7.33 -11.34
CA VAL A 143 1.63 -7.82 -9.96
C VAL A 143 2.97 -7.39 -9.40
N ARG A 144 2.99 -7.00 -8.13
CA ARG A 144 4.21 -6.69 -7.40
C ARG A 144 4.30 -7.53 -6.13
N PHE A 145 5.48 -8.10 -5.92
CA PHE A 145 5.86 -8.78 -4.70
C PHE A 145 6.90 -7.97 -3.95
N LEU A 146 6.71 -7.86 -2.63
CA LEU A 146 7.69 -7.27 -1.74
C LEU A 146 8.32 -8.39 -0.90
N MET A 147 9.48 -8.88 -1.35
CA MET A 147 10.20 -9.94 -0.61
C MET A 147 10.85 -9.37 0.64
N ARG A 148 10.79 -10.15 1.72
CA ARG A 148 11.46 -9.84 2.97
C ARG A 148 12.74 -10.66 3.09
N GLY A 149 13.88 -9.99 3.02
CA GLY A 149 15.24 -10.52 3.17
C GLY A 149 16.24 -9.38 3.44
N LEU A 150 17.54 -9.65 3.31
CA LEU A 150 18.62 -8.65 3.53
C LEU A 150 18.56 -7.44 2.58
N GLN A 151 17.83 -7.53 1.46
CA GLN A 151 17.63 -6.43 0.53
C GLN A 151 16.15 -6.25 0.22
N TRP A 152 15.66 -5.02 0.35
CA TRP A 152 14.32 -4.61 -0.08
C TRP A 152 14.27 -4.62 -1.61
N ARG A 153 13.96 -5.78 -2.20
CA ARG A 153 13.79 -5.91 -3.64
C ARG A 153 12.31 -6.04 -3.97
N ARG A 154 11.83 -5.09 -4.79
CA ARG A 154 10.49 -5.12 -5.38
C ARG A 154 10.58 -5.79 -6.74
N THR A 155 9.91 -6.92 -6.90
CA THR A 155 9.75 -7.56 -8.20
C THR A 155 8.42 -7.11 -8.76
N ARG A 156 8.45 -6.47 -9.93
CA ARG A 156 7.25 -6.14 -10.70
C ARG A 156 7.19 -7.10 -11.88
N ILE A 157 6.06 -7.78 -12.02
CA ILE A 157 5.78 -8.70 -13.13
C ILE A 157 4.60 -8.10 -13.89
N PRO A 158 4.78 -7.68 -15.16
CA PRO A 158 3.67 -7.19 -15.97
C PRO A 158 2.66 -8.33 -16.20
N TRP A 159 1.38 -7.99 -16.37
CA TRP A 159 0.35 -9.00 -16.62
C TRP A 159 0.59 -9.83 -17.87
N ASP A 160 1.34 -9.30 -18.83
CA ASP A 160 1.74 -10.00 -20.07
C ASP A 160 2.57 -11.26 -19.78
N ASP A 161 3.41 -11.20 -18.74
CA ASP A 161 4.27 -12.30 -18.31
C ASP A 161 3.57 -13.25 -17.33
N VAL A 162 2.41 -12.88 -16.79
CA VAL A 162 1.68 -13.72 -15.83
C VAL A 162 0.88 -14.78 -16.58
N GLU A 163 1.06 -16.03 -16.16
CA GLU A 163 0.28 -17.16 -16.64
C GLU A 163 -0.77 -17.57 -15.61
N ALA A 164 -0.37 -17.69 -14.35
CA ALA A 164 -1.28 -18.05 -13.27
C ALA A 164 -0.84 -17.43 -11.94
N ILE A 165 -1.82 -17.18 -11.07
CA ILE A 165 -1.59 -16.91 -9.65
C ILE A 165 -1.88 -18.21 -8.91
N VAL A 166 -0.94 -18.70 -8.11
CA VAL A 166 -1.04 -19.95 -7.36
C VAL A 166 -1.13 -19.65 -5.87
N LEU A 167 -2.16 -20.20 -5.22
CA LEU A 167 -2.36 -20.14 -3.78
C LEU A 167 -2.02 -21.48 -3.19
N SER A 168 -0.91 -21.58 -2.46
CA SER A 168 -0.46 -22.84 -1.87
C SER A 168 -0.65 -22.86 -0.35
N SER A 169 -1.08 -23.99 0.20
CA SER A 169 -1.07 -24.21 1.65
C SER A 169 0.36 -24.29 2.18
N CYS A 170 0.69 -23.51 3.21
CA CYS A 170 1.97 -23.62 3.90
C CYS A 170 1.93 -24.68 5.01
N ALA A 171 3.11 -25.11 5.49
CA ALA A 171 3.23 -25.98 6.67
C ALA A 171 2.55 -25.40 7.93
N ARG A 172 2.43 -24.07 8.02
CA ARG A 172 1.65 -23.41 9.07
C ARG A 172 0.21 -23.16 8.58
N PRO A 173 -0.82 -23.63 9.30
CA PRO A 173 -2.21 -23.58 8.84
C PRO A 173 -2.78 -22.15 8.75
N ASP A 174 -2.23 -21.21 9.55
CA ASP A 174 -2.61 -19.79 9.54
C ASP A 174 -2.01 -19.00 8.36
N ARG A 175 -1.17 -19.65 7.53
CA ARG A 175 -0.46 -19.01 6.42
C ARG A 175 -0.82 -19.60 5.08
N LEU A 176 -0.67 -18.76 4.07
CA LEU A 176 -0.88 -19.08 2.67
C LEU A 176 0.29 -18.52 1.88
N GLU A 177 0.80 -19.29 0.93
CA GLU A 177 1.77 -18.82 -0.05
C GLU A 177 1.01 -18.32 -1.28
N ILE A 178 1.29 -17.09 -1.69
CA ILE A 178 0.84 -16.54 -2.96
C ILE A 178 2.05 -16.54 -3.87
N ALA A 179 1.96 -17.27 -4.98
CA ALA A 179 2.97 -17.28 -6.02
C ALA A 179 2.38 -16.88 -7.36
N VAL A 180 3.22 -16.40 -8.26
CA VAL A 180 2.88 -16.15 -9.66
C VAL A 180 3.69 -17.11 -10.50
N ARG A 181 2.99 -17.89 -11.33
CA ARG A 181 3.59 -18.63 -12.44
C ARG A 181 3.69 -17.66 -13.62
N THR A 182 4.90 -17.48 -14.12
CA THR A 182 5.14 -16.63 -15.30
C THR A 182 5.29 -17.48 -16.55
N ARG A 183 4.91 -16.93 -17.70
CA ARG A 183 5.01 -17.58 -19.02
C ARG A 183 6.46 -17.79 -19.45
N SER A 184 7.33 -16.89 -19.03
CA SER A 184 8.77 -16.98 -19.18
C SER A 184 9.38 -17.27 -17.81
N ASP A 185 10.42 -18.12 -17.75
CA ASP A 185 11.18 -18.34 -16.51
C ASP A 185 12.24 -17.25 -16.27
N ALA A 186 12.05 -16.06 -16.82
CA ALA A 186 12.94 -14.92 -16.65
C ALA A 186 13.00 -14.42 -15.20
N VAL A 187 11.97 -14.69 -14.40
CA VAL A 187 11.89 -14.31 -12.98
C VAL A 187 12.05 -15.55 -12.11
N PRO A 188 13.10 -15.64 -11.28
CA PRO A 188 13.29 -16.76 -10.35
C PRO A 188 12.08 -17.01 -9.46
N TRP A 189 11.79 -18.27 -9.16
CA TRP A 189 10.61 -18.68 -8.38
C TRP A 189 10.52 -17.95 -7.04
N GLU A 190 11.64 -17.78 -6.35
CA GLU A 190 11.69 -17.05 -5.09
C GLU A 190 11.14 -15.64 -5.25
N ARG A 191 11.48 -14.96 -6.34
CA ARG A 191 11.12 -13.55 -6.60
C ARG A 191 9.66 -13.35 -7.01
N ARG A 192 8.94 -14.44 -7.29
CA ARG A 192 7.52 -14.46 -7.68
C ARG A 192 6.63 -15.13 -6.63
N ARG A 193 7.10 -15.31 -5.37
CA ARG A 193 6.31 -15.87 -4.26
C ARG A 193 6.40 -15.06 -2.97
N ILE A 194 5.37 -15.19 -2.14
CA ILE A 194 5.33 -14.63 -0.79
C ILE A 194 4.43 -15.44 0.15
N VAL A 195 4.82 -15.53 1.42
CA VAL A 195 4.01 -16.16 2.46
C VAL A 195 3.33 -15.09 3.31
N VAL A 196 2.00 -15.13 3.36
CA VAL A 196 1.15 -14.17 4.08
C VAL A 196 0.21 -14.89 5.03
N ALA A 197 -0.37 -14.16 5.99
CA ALA A 197 -1.41 -14.73 6.83
C ALA A 197 -2.68 -14.97 6.00
N ARG A 198 -3.27 -16.16 6.11
CA ARG A 198 -4.44 -16.56 5.30
C ARG A 198 -5.60 -15.57 5.42
N LYS A 199 -5.85 -15.04 6.63
CA LYS A 199 -6.90 -14.03 6.91
C LYS A 199 -6.76 -12.70 6.15
N LEU A 200 -5.59 -12.41 5.58
CA LEU A 200 -5.32 -11.18 4.84
C LEU A 200 -5.55 -11.35 3.33
N VAL A 201 -5.84 -12.57 2.87
CA VAL A 201 -6.04 -12.89 1.47
C VAL A 201 -7.54 -12.98 1.20
N SER A 202 -8.02 -12.13 0.28
CA SER A 202 -9.38 -12.19 -0.25
C SER A 202 -9.33 -12.76 -1.67
N LEU A 203 -10.06 -13.85 -1.89
CA LEU A 203 -10.20 -14.44 -3.23
C LEU A 203 -10.90 -13.47 -4.19
N ASP A 204 -11.94 -12.77 -3.73
CA ASP A 204 -12.63 -11.75 -4.52
C ASP A 204 -11.71 -10.56 -4.85
N GLY A 205 -10.87 -10.16 -3.90
CA GLY A 205 -9.86 -9.13 -4.13
C GLY A 205 -8.79 -9.54 -5.15
N LEU A 206 -8.33 -10.79 -5.10
CA LEU A 206 -7.42 -11.34 -6.12
C LEU A 206 -8.08 -11.44 -7.49
N GLY A 207 -9.32 -11.95 -7.57
CA GLY A 207 -10.09 -11.98 -8.80
C GLY A 207 -10.31 -10.59 -9.38
N TRP A 208 -10.63 -9.60 -8.54
CA TRP A 208 -10.72 -8.20 -8.95
C TRP A 208 -9.40 -7.67 -9.50
N ALA A 209 -8.28 -7.96 -8.83
CA ALA A 209 -6.95 -7.56 -9.29
C ALA A 209 -6.60 -8.18 -10.65
N MET A 210 -6.88 -9.47 -10.82
CA MET A 210 -6.67 -10.19 -12.08
C MET A 210 -7.54 -9.62 -13.21
N ASN A 211 -8.77 -9.20 -12.95
CA ASN A 211 -9.63 -8.57 -13.96
C ASN A 211 -9.08 -7.23 -14.45
N GLN A 212 -8.25 -6.55 -13.64
CA GLN A 212 -7.57 -5.33 -14.09
C GLN A 212 -6.52 -5.57 -15.17
N SER A 213 -6.09 -6.82 -15.39
CA SER A 213 -5.15 -7.16 -16.47
C SER A 213 -5.74 -6.97 -17.87
N GLY A 214 -7.07 -7.08 -18.02
CA GLY A 214 -7.73 -7.09 -19.32
C GLY A 214 -7.64 -8.42 -20.06
N ARG A 215 -6.99 -9.41 -19.45
CA ARG A 215 -6.80 -10.75 -20.02
C ARG A 215 -7.87 -11.72 -19.53
N ASP A 216 -8.10 -12.79 -20.27
CA ASP A 216 -9.02 -13.88 -19.94
C ASP A 216 -8.29 -15.22 -19.68
N ASP A 217 -6.98 -15.25 -19.94
CA ASP A 217 -6.15 -16.46 -19.90
C ASP A 217 -5.31 -16.59 -18.62
N ILE A 218 -5.44 -15.68 -17.66
CA ILE A 218 -4.73 -15.79 -16.38
C ILE A 218 -5.54 -16.66 -15.42
N ALA A 219 -4.99 -17.81 -15.03
CA ALA A 219 -5.63 -18.71 -14.09
C ALA A 219 -5.35 -18.33 -12.62
N LEU A 220 -6.33 -18.51 -11.74
CA LEU A 220 -6.12 -18.60 -10.30
C LEU A 220 -6.19 -20.07 -9.90
N LEU A 221 -5.09 -20.59 -9.37
CA LEU A 221 -4.93 -21.98 -8.98
C LEU A 221 -4.82 -22.08 -7.45
N SER A 222 -5.43 -23.11 -6.88
CA SER A 222 -5.20 -23.55 -5.51
C SER A 222 -4.31 -24.78 -5.55
N HIS A 223 -3.21 -24.77 -4.80
CA HIS A 223 -2.35 -25.93 -4.63
C HIS A 223 -2.44 -26.41 -3.18
N THR A 224 -2.94 -27.64 -3.02
CA THR A 224 -3.10 -28.31 -1.74
C THR A 224 -2.36 -29.65 -1.77
N ALA A 225 -2.27 -30.33 -0.62
CA ALA A 225 -1.70 -31.68 -0.57
C ALA A 225 -2.44 -32.68 -1.50
N GLY A 226 -3.73 -32.43 -1.81
CA GLY A 226 -4.52 -33.24 -2.74
C GLY A 226 -4.36 -32.87 -4.22
N GLY A 227 -3.46 -31.93 -4.56
CA GLY A 227 -3.19 -31.51 -5.94
C GLY A 227 -3.56 -30.06 -6.23
N ILE A 228 -3.56 -29.73 -7.52
CA ILE A 228 -3.83 -28.39 -8.06
C ILE A 228 -5.28 -28.34 -8.54
N SER A 229 -6.03 -27.35 -8.05
CA SER A 229 -7.41 -27.07 -8.45
C SER A 229 -7.53 -25.68 -9.06
N LEU A 230 -8.26 -25.55 -10.16
CA LEU A 230 -8.56 -24.27 -10.78
C LEU A 230 -9.69 -23.58 -10.02
N LEU A 231 -9.42 -22.38 -9.49
CA LEU A 231 -10.40 -21.54 -8.81
C LEU A 231 -11.10 -20.58 -9.77
N GLY A 232 -10.45 -20.20 -10.86
CA GLY A 232 -11.05 -19.36 -11.88
C GLY A 232 -10.09 -18.72 -12.85
N TYR A 233 -10.63 -17.97 -13.80
CA TYR A 233 -9.86 -17.19 -14.77
C TYR A 233 -10.14 -15.70 -14.61
N SER A 234 -9.16 -14.88 -14.99
CA SER A 234 -9.34 -13.45 -15.14
C SER A 234 -10.50 -13.16 -16.12
N ASN A 235 -11.29 -12.13 -15.84
CA ASN A 235 -12.50 -11.73 -16.57
C ASN A 235 -13.62 -12.78 -16.74
N ALA A 236 -13.41 -14.03 -16.30
CA ALA A 236 -14.42 -15.10 -16.29
C ALA A 236 -14.76 -15.61 -14.87
N TRP A 237 -14.36 -14.87 -13.84
CA TRP A 237 -14.52 -15.22 -12.42
C TRP A 237 -15.94 -15.65 -12.02
N ALA A 238 -16.97 -14.98 -12.53
CA ALA A 238 -18.37 -15.31 -12.23
C ALA A 238 -18.83 -16.66 -12.82
N ARG A 239 -18.12 -17.17 -13.84
CA ARG A 239 -18.43 -18.45 -14.49
C ARG A 239 -17.68 -19.63 -13.85
N SER A 240 -16.72 -19.36 -12.96
CA SER A 240 -15.71 -20.35 -12.58
C SER A 240 -15.67 -20.70 -11.09
N ILE A 241 -16.71 -20.42 -10.30
CA ILE A 241 -16.71 -20.68 -8.84
C ILE A 241 -16.72 -22.19 -8.56
N ALA A 242 -15.54 -22.82 -8.61
CA ALA A 242 -15.25 -24.01 -7.83
C ALA A 242 -14.98 -23.54 -6.38
N ARG A 243 -15.76 -24.04 -5.43
CA ARG A 243 -15.58 -23.73 -4.00
C ARG A 243 -14.15 -24.10 -3.62
N TYR A 244 -13.39 -23.13 -3.11
CA TYR A 244 -12.18 -23.42 -2.34
C TYR A 244 -12.62 -24.29 -1.15
N PRO A 245 -12.11 -25.51 -0.95
CA PRO A 245 -12.50 -26.31 0.21
C PRO A 245 -12.06 -25.57 1.48
N SER A 246 -13.04 -25.00 2.19
CA SER A 246 -12.87 -24.60 3.59
C SER A 246 -12.85 -25.88 4.42
N ALA A 247 -11.78 -26.07 5.18
CA ALA A 247 -11.53 -27.18 6.09
C ALA A 247 -11.17 -28.52 5.41
N ALA A 248 -9.91 -28.92 5.55
CA ALA A 248 -9.67 -30.34 5.81
C ALA A 248 -10.31 -30.65 7.18
N PRO A 249 -11.04 -31.77 7.33
CA PRO A 249 -11.53 -32.20 8.63
C PRO A 249 -10.34 -32.41 9.58
N ASP A 250 -10.55 -32.05 10.83
CA ASP A 250 -9.62 -32.24 11.92
C ASP A 250 -9.25 -33.74 12.00
N PRO A 251 -7.98 -34.14 11.82
CA PRO A 251 -7.58 -35.54 11.95
C PRO A 251 -7.63 -36.05 13.41
N ALA A 252 -8.08 -35.22 14.36
CA ALA A 252 -8.23 -35.56 15.77
C ALA A 252 -9.65 -36.04 16.18
N ALA A 253 -10.53 -36.34 15.22
CA ALA A 253 -11.88 -36.87 15.49
C ALA A 253 -12.12 -38.29 14.92
N ALA A 254 -11.13 -39.17 15.06
CA ALA A 254 -11.25 -40.61 14.86
C ALA A 254 -10.49 -41.37 15.95
#